data_AF-A0A6L6WN88-F1
#
_entry.id   AF-A0A6L6WN88-F1
#
_cell.length_a   1.000
_cell.length_b   1.000
_cell.length_c   1.000
_cell.angle_alpha   90.00
_cell.angle_beta   90.00
_cell.angle_gamma   90.00
#
_symmetry.space_group_name_H-M   'P 1'
#
loop_
_entity.id
_entity.type
_entity.pdbx_description
1 polymer ?
#
loop_
_entity_poly.entity_id
_entity_poly.type
_entity_poly.pdbx_seq_one_letter_code
_entity_poly.pdbx_strand_id
1 'polypeptide(L)'
;EISQASDDLSQRTESQAATLEQTAAALEEMTTSVKSASEGARSVEGIVNEAKSEAEASGTVVQNAVSAMTEIEDSARHISQIISVIDDIAFQTNLLALNAGVEAARAGEAGRGFAVVASEVRALAQRSSDAAMEIKTLIGDSSKQVEQGVDLVGKAGTALNSIVERVSHISQLVSEMAVGTSEQSTGLGEINLGVTQLDQVTQQNAAMVEEATAASHLLNTDANKLAKLVSHFNIDGNQQAPAEDS
;
A
#
# COMPACT_ATOMS: atom_id res chain seq x y z
N GLU A 1 47.55 29.66 -34.25
CA GLU A 1 46.49 30.05 -33.30
C GLU A 1 45.11 29.57 -33.73
N ILE A 2 44.55 30.00 -34.87
CA ILE A 2 43.18 29.57 -35.29
C ILE A 2 43.04 28.05 -35.41
N SER A 3 43.99 27.36 -36.06
CA SER A 3 43.97 25.88 -36.15
C SER A 3 43.93 25.20 -34.77
N GLN A 4 44.64 25.75 -33.79
CA GLN A 4 44.72 25.17 -32.45
C GLN A 4 43.45 25.44 -31.63
N ALA A 5 42.79 26.57 -31.87
CA ALA A 5 41.47 26.85 -31.31
C ALA A 5 40.38 25.96 -31.93
N SER A 6 40.46 25.66 -33.24
CA SER A 6 39.57 24.71 -33.89
C SER A 6 39.75 23.29 -33.36
N ASP A 7 40.99 22.84 -33.17
CA ASP A 7 41.29 21.52 -32.59
C ASP A 7 40.73 21.38 -31.17
N ASP A 8 40.90 22.40 -30.31
CA ASP A 8 40.32 22.43 -28.96
C ASP A 8 38.78 22.37 -28.99
N LEU A 9 38.16 23.16 -29.87
CA LEU A 9 36.71 23.17 -30.02
C LEU A 9 36.19 21.82 -30.57
N SER A 10 36.92 21.17 -31.48
CA SER A 10 36.62 19.84 -31.98
C SER A 10 36.58 18.82 -30.85
N GLN A 11 37.65 18.76 -30.04
CA GLN A 11 37.79 17.79 -28.96
C GLN A 11 36.73 17.98 -27.86
N ARG A 12 36.37 19.23 -27.58
CA ARG A 12 35.26 19.56 -26.67
C ARG A 12 33.91 19.17 -27.25
N THR A 13 33.68 19.38 -28.54
CA THR A 13 32.44 19.01 -29.23
C THR A 13 32.26 17.49 -29.25
N GLU A 14 33.31 16.71 -29.52
CA GLU A 14 33.27 15.24 -29.40
C GLU A 14 32.95 14.77 -27.98
N SER A 15 33.62 15.35 -26.97
CA SER A 15 33.34 15.00 -25.56
C SER A 15 31.91 15.34 -25.15
N GLN A 16 31.39 16.47 -25.64
CA GLN A 16 30.02 16.89 -25.39
C GLN A 16 29.00 15.99 -26.09
N ALA A 17 29.26 15.55 -27.32
CA ALA A 17 28.45 14.57 -28.03
C ALA A 17 28.37 13.24 -27.27
N ALA A 18 29.51 12.71 -26.83
CA ALA A 18 29.55 11.47 -26.04
C ALA A 18 28.75 11.58 -24.72
N THR A 19 28.84 12.74 -24.04
CA THR A 19 28.09 13.00 -22.80
C THR A 19 26.58 13.12 -23.07
N LEU A 20 26.20 13.75 -24.18
CA LEU A 20 24.81 13.87 -24.61
C LEU A 20 24.20 12.51 -24.94
N GLU A 21 24.93 11.64 -25.63
CA GLU A 21 24.49 10.30 -25.98
C GLU A 21 24.24 9.44 -24.73
N GLN A 22 25.14 9.50 -23.74
CA GLN A 22 24.94 8.86 -22.43
C GLN A 22 23.74 9.43 -21.67
N THR A 23 23.56 10.76 -21.73
CA THR A 23 22.44 11.44 -21.06
C THR A 23 21.10 11.05 -21.70
N ALA A 24 21.03 10.97 -23.03
CA ALA A 24 19.86 10.53 -23.77
C ALA A 24 19.48 9.09 -23.41
N ALA A 25 20.46 8.17 -23.37
CA ALA A 25 20.22 6.79 -22.96
C ALA A 25 19.68 6.69 -21.52
N ALA A 26 20.26 7.45 -20.58
CA ALA A 26 19.79 7.50 -19.20
C ALA A 26 18.35 8.07 -19.08
N LEU A 27 18.00 9.05 -19.91
CA LEU A 27 16.65 9.60 -19.96
C LEU A 27 15.63 8.62 -20.53
N GLU A 28 16.00 7.82 -21.52
CA GLU A 28 15.12 6.78 -22.08
C GLU A 28 14.85 5.67 -21.06
N GLU A 29 15.87 5.25 -20.30
CA GLU A 29 15.73 4.31 -19.19
C GLU A 29 14.84 4.89 -18.07
N MET A 30 15.04 6.16 -17.72
CA MET A 30 14.23 6.85 -16.72
C MET A 30 12.77 7.00 -17.17
N THR A 31 12.54 7.31 -18.45
CA THR A 31 11.20 7.40 -19.05
C THR A 31 10.48 6.07 -18.99
N THR A 32 11.18 4.98 -19.32
CA THR A 32 10.64 3.61 -19.21
C THR A 32 10.27 3.29 -17.76
N SER A 33 11.16 3.62 -16.82
CA SER A 33 10.94 3.38 -15.38
C SER A 33 9.75 4.16 -14.83
N VAL A 34 9.60 5.44 -15.19
CA VAL A 34 8.46 6.28 -14.78
C VAL A 34 7.15 5.75 -15.36
N LYS A 35 7.15 5.31 -16.61
CA LYS A 35 5.97 4.69 -17.23
C LYS A 35 5.55 3.40 -16.50
N SER A 36 6.50 2.52 -16.22
CA SER A 36 6.25 1.31 -15.45
C SER A 36 5.76 1.60 -14.02
N ALA A 37 6.28 2.65 -13.37
CA ALA A 37 5.81 3.09 -12.06
C ALA A 37 4.35 3.59 -12.12
N SER A 38 3.98 4.34 -13.16
CA SER A 38 2.61 4.82 -13.37
C SER A 38 1.61 3.67 -13.61
N GLU A 39 1.98 2.70 -14.45
CA GLU A 39 1.19 1.48 -14.67
C GLU A 39 1.06 0.66 -13.38
N GLY A 40 2.15 0.53 -12.62
CA GLY A 40 2.16 -0.12 -11.31
C GLY A 40 1.24 0.56 -10.30
N ALA A 41 1.28 1.90 -10.21
CA ALA A 41 0.39 2.66 -9.33
C ALA A 41 -1.09 2.43 -9.67
N ARG A 42 -1.47 2.45 -10.95
CA ARG A 42 -2.85 2.15 -11.38
C ARG A 42 -3.29 0.73 -11.05
N SER A 43 -2.40 -0.24 -11.20
CA SER A 43 -2.68 -1.63 -10.83
C SER A 43 -2.93 -1.77 -9.32
N VAL A 44 -2.07 -1.14 -8.50
CA VAL A 44 -2.22 -1.12 -7.04
C VAL A 44 -3.52 -0.42 -6.62
N GLU A 45 -3.91 0.66 -7.29
CA GLU A 45 -5.18 1.35 -7.02
C GLU A 45 -6.38 0.41 -7.18
N GLY A 46 -6.40 -0.43 -8.22
CA GLY A 46 -7.42 -1.45 -8.43
C GLY A 46 -7.48 -2.46 -7.28
N ILE A 47 -6.33 -3.00 -6.88
CA ILE A 47 -6.22 -3.98 -5.78
C ILE A 47 -6.68 -3.37 -4.45
N VAL A 48 -6.31 -2.12 -4.19
CA VAL A 48 -6.69 -1.40 -2.97
C VAL A 48 -8.20 -1.17 -2.91
N ASN A 49 -8.83 -0.83 -4.04
CA ASN A 49 -10.28 -0.68 -4.12
C ASN A 49 -11.02 -2.00 -3.88
N GLU A 50 -10.52 -3.10 -4.45
CA GLU A 50 -11.06 -4.45 -4.20
C GLU A 50 -10.93 -4.84 -2.72
N ALA A 51 -9.74 -4.67 -2.13
CA ALA A 51 -9.49 -4.95 -0.73
C ALA A 51 -10.38 -4.10 0.21
N LYS A 52 -10.64 -2.83 -0.15
CA LYS A 52 -11.57 -1.97 0.60
C LYS A 52 -12.99 -2.54 0.57
N SER A 53 -13.48 -2.92 -0.62
CA SER A 53 -14.81 -3.51 -0.78
C SER A 53 -14.95 -4.82 0.00
N GLU A 54 -13.94 -5.69 -0.03
CA GLU A 54 -13.93 -6.94 0.75
C GLU A 54 -13.93 -6.69 2.26
N ALA A 55 -13.17 -5.69 2.72
CA ALA A 55 -13.14 -5.32 4.13
C ALA A 55 -14.48 -4.74 4.61
N GLU A 56 -15.15 -3.91 3.80
CA GLU A 56 -16.50 -3.39 4.09
C GLU A 56 -17.54 -4.51 4.15
N ALA A 57 -17.50 -5.46 3.21
CA ALA A 57 -18.36 -6.65 3.24
C ALA A 57 -18.09 -7.51 4.49
N SER A 58 -16.81 -7.72 4.83
CA SER A 58 -16.41 -8.44 6.04
C SER A 58 -16.90 -7.75 7.33
N GLY A 59 -16.88 -6.41 7.36
CA GLY A 59 -17.43 -5.63 8.45
C GLY A 59 -18.92 -5.91 8.67
N THR A 60 -19.69 -6.02 7.59
CA THR A 60 -21.12 -6.38 7.66
C THR A 60 -21.33 -7.79 8.22
N VAL A 61 -20.51 -8.76 7.81
CA VAL A 61 -20.57 -10.14 8.32
C VAL A 61 -20.26 -10.18 9.82
N VAL A 62 -19.24 -9.46 10.28
CA VAL A 62 -18.89 -9.36 11.71
C VAL A 62 -20.02 -8.71 12.49
N GLN A 63 -20.62 -7.63 11.98
CA GLN A 63 -21.75 -6.98 12.64
C GLN A 63 -22.95 -7.94 12.80
N ASN A 64 -23.27 -8.72 11.76
CA ASN A 64 -24.31 -9.75 11.83
C ASN A 64 -23.98 -10.85 12.85
N ALA A 65 -22.71 -11.26 12.94
CA ALA A 65 -22.25 -12.24 13.90
C ALA A 65 -22.38 -11.74 15.35
N VAL A 66 -22.07 -10.46 15.61
CA VAL A 66 -22.29 -9.83 16.93
C VAL A 66 -23.78 -9.87 17.27
N SER A 67 -24.64 -9.43 16.36
CA SER A 67 -26.10 -9.43 16.57
C SER A 67 -26.64 -10.83 16.88
N ALA A 68 -26.22 -11.85 16.13
CA ALA A 68 -26.63 -13.24 16.38
C ALA A 68 -26.16 -13.74 17.75
N MET A 69 -24.94 -13.40 18.19
CA MET A 69 -24.45 -13.77 19.51
C MET A 69 -25.23 -13.07 20.64
N THR A 70 -25.61 -11.81 20.45
CA THR A 70 -26.48 -11.10 21.41
C THR A 70 -27.86 -11.75 21.53
N GLU A 71 -28.46 -12.18 20.40
CA GLU A 71 -29.72 -12.92 20.43
C GLU A 71 -29.61 -14.26 21.18
N ILE A 72 -28.48 -14.97 21.02
CA ILE A 72 -28.19 -16.20 21.76
C ILE A 72 -28.08 -15.92 23.26
N GLU A 73 -27.40 -14.84 23.65
CA GLU A 73 -27.27 -14.42 25.05
C GLU A 73 -28.64 -14.12 25.68
N ASP A 74 -29.49 -13.36 24.98
CA ASP A 74 -30.85 -13.05 25.42
C ASP A 74 -31.73 -14.30 25.55
N SER A 75 -31.57 -15.26 24.64
CA SER A 75 -32.26 -16.56 24.68
C SER A 75 -31.80 -17.40 25.87
N ALA A 76 -30.48 -17.47 26.13
CA ALA A 76 -29.92 -18.17 27.30
C ALA A 76 -30.44 -17.57 28.61
N ARG A 77 -30.59 -16.24 28.69
CA ARG A 77 -31.16 -15.54 29.85
C ARG A 77 -32.62 -15.92 30.07
N HIS A 78 -33.43 -15.99 29.02
CA HIS A 78 -34.82 -16.45 29.10
C HIS A 78 -34.92 -17.90 29.55
N ILE A 79 -34.08 -18.79 29.00
CA ILE A 79 -34.04 -20.20 29.42
C ILE A 79 -33.70 -20.30 30.91
N SER A 80 -32.72 -19.54 31.40
CA SER A 80 -32.34 -19.52 32.82
C SER A 80 -33.51 -19.12 33.73
N GLN A 81 -34.32 -18.15 33.32
CA GLN A 81 -35.54 -17.75 34.05
C GLN A 81 -36.58 -18.87 34.08
N ILE A 82 -36.83 -19.53 32.94
CA ILE A 82 -37.76 -20.67 32.86
C ILE A 82 -37.32 -21.81 33.78
N ILE A 83 -36.02 -22.12 33.80
CA ILE A 83 -35.45 -23.16 34.66
C ILE A 83 -35.63 -22.80 36.14
N SER A 84 -35.50 -21.52 36.51
CA SER A 84 -35.81 -21.08 37.88
C SER A 84 -37.27 -21.33 38.27
N VAL A 85 -38.22 -21.07 37.36
CA VAL A 85 -39.64 -21.36 37.60
C VAL A 85 -39.89 -22.87 37.71
N ILE A 86 -39.20 -23.70 36.93
CA ILE A 86 -39.30 -25.17 37.01
C ILE A 86 -38.79 -25.68 38.37
N ASP A 87 -37.68 -25.13 38.86
CA ASP A 87 -37.14 -25.46 40.19
C ASP A 87 -38.12 -25.05 41.31
N ASP A 88 -38.73 -23.88 41.21
CA ASP A 88 -39.78 -23.43 42.14
C ASP A 88 -41.01 -24.36 42.13
N ILE A 89 -41.45 -24.80 40.95
CA ILE A 89 -42.56 -25.76 40.80
C ILE A 89 -42.19 -27.12 41.41
N ALA A 90 -40.96 -27.60 41.18
CA ALA A 90 -40.47 -28.83 41.76
C ALA A 90 -40.44 -28.75 43.29
N PHE A 91 -39.99 -27.61 43.84
CA PHE A 91 -39.99 -27.36 45.29
C PHE A 91 -41.42 -27.33 45.87
N GLN A 92 -42.36 -26.63 45.23
CA GLN A 92 -43.77 -26.62 45.63
C GLN A 92 -44.38 -28.03 45.58
N THR A 93 -44.08 -28.80 44.54
CA THR A 93 -44.56 -30.19 44.39
C THR A 93 -44.00 -31.09 45.49
N ASN A 94 -42.73 -30.93 45.86
CA ASN A 94 -42.10 -31.64 46.96
C ASN A 94 -42.78 -31.31 48.31
N LEU A 95 -43.12 -30.04 48.56
CA LEU A 95 -43.86 -29.63 49.77
C LEU A 95 -45.31 -30.17 49.79
N LEU A 96 -46.00 -30.14 48.65
CA LEU A 96 -47.35 -30.72 48.50
C LEU A 96 -47.34 -32.23 48.77
N ALA A 97 -46.36 -32.94 48.21
CA ALA A 97 -46.19 -34.38 48.41
C ALA A 97 -45.85 -34.72 49.87
N LEU A 98 -45.04 -33.90 50.53
CA LEU A 98 -44.76 -34.03 51.96
C LEU A 98 -46.03 -33.89 52.79
N ASN A 99 -46.83 -32.85 52.54
CA ASN A 99 -48.11 -32.64 53.25
C ASN A 99 -49.09 -33.80 53.02
N ALA A 100 -49.18 -34.30 51.79
CA ALA A 100 -50.00 -35.47 51.46
C ALA A 100 -49.51 -36.73 52.18
N GLY A 101 -48.20 -36.94 52.28
CA GLY A 101 -47.60 -38.05 53.03
C GLY A 101 -47.91 -37.99 54.52
N VAL A 102 -47.89 -36.79 55.12
CA VAL A 102 -48.26 -36.57 56.53
C VAL A 102 -49.74 -36.89 56.77
N GLU A 103 -50.64 -36.41 55.91
CA GLU A 103 -52.08 -36.67 56.05
C GLU A 103 -52.42 -38.15 55.80
N ALA A 104 -51.71 -38.81 54.86
CA ALA A 104 -51.83 -40.24 54.63
C ALA A 104 -51.40 -41.07 55.86
N ALA A 105 -50.31 -40.68 56.54
CA ALA A 105 -49.89 -41.30 57.79
C ALA A 105 -50.93 -41.10 58.90
N ARG A 106 -51.57 -39.93 58.95
CA ARG A 106 -52.64 -39.61 59.90
C ARG A 106 -53.91 -40.45 59.70
N ALA A 107 -54.20 -40.84 58.47
CA ALA A 107 -55.33 -41.71 58.11
C ALA A 107 -55.08 -43.22 58.40
N GLY A 108 -53.88 -43.61 58.85
CA GLY A 108 -53.56 -44.98 59.24
C GLY A 108 -53.66 -45.99 58.07
N GLU A 109 -54.31 -47.13 58.29
CA GLU A 109 -54.47 -48.20 57.28
C GLU A 109 -55.19 -47.73 56.01
N ALA A 110 -56.15 -46.80 56.12
CA ALA A 110 -56.89 -46.28 54.97
C ALA A 110 -56.03 -45.38 54.06
N GLY A 111 -54.96 -44.77 54.60
CA GLY A 111 -54.05 -43.88 53.88
C GLY A 111 -52.86 -44.57 53.22
N ARG A 112 -52.70 -45.89 53.40
CA ARG A 112 -51.47 -46.63 53.03
C ARG A 112 -51.12 -46.53 51.54
N GLY A 113 -52.14 -46.58 50.66
CA GLY A 113 -51.95 -46.38 49.21
C GLY A 113 -51.57 -44.94 48.84
N PHE A 114 -52.17 -43.94 49.50
CA PHE A 114 -51.83 -42.53 49.30
C PHE A 114 -50.42 -42.19 49.77
N ALA A 115 -49.93 -42.82 50.85
CA ALA A 115 -48.58 -42.62 51.34
C ALA A 115 -47.50 -43.05 50.32
N VAL A 116 -47.75 -44.15 49.59
CA VAL A 116 -46.83 -44.62 48.52
C VAL A 116 -46.80 -43.62 47.36
N VAL A 117 -47.97 -43.16 46.91
CA VAL A 117 -48.06 -42.15 45.84
C VAL A 117 -47.37 -40.84 46.26
N ALA A 118 -47.58 -40.39 47.50
CA ALA A 118 -46.92 -39.20 48.02
C ALA A 118 -45.39 -39.33 48.04
N SER A 119 -44.85 -40.49 48.40
CA SER A 119 -43.41 -40.75 48.35
C SER A 119 -42.86 -40.73 46.93
N GLU A 120 -43.58 -41.31 45.96
CA GLU A 120 -43.16 -41.35 44.56
C GLU A 120 -43.18 -39.96 43.91
N VAL A 121 -44.24 -39.18 44.16
CA VAL A 121 -44.34 -37.78 43.71
C VAL A 121 -43.23 -36.94 44.32
N ARG A 122 -42.89 -37.17 45.60
CA ARG A 122 -41.77 -36.49 46.26
C ARG A 122 -40.43 -36.83 45.62
N ALA A 123 -40.17 -38.10 45.34
CA ALA A 123 -38.96 -38.54 44.66
C ALA A 123 -38.84 -37.95 43.25
N LEU A 124 -39.96 -37.88 42.51
CA LEU A 124 -40.01 -37.25 41.19
C LEU A 124 -39.71 -35.75 41.27
N ALA A 125 -40.31 -35.05 42.25
CA ALA A 125 -40.07 -33.62 42.47
C ALA A 125 -38.59 -33.32 42.78
N GLN A 126 -37.95 -34.13 43.63
CA GLN A 126 -36.51 -33.99 43.91
C GLN A 126 -35.67 -34.18 42.64
N ARG A 127 -35.95 -35.24 41.86
CA ARG A 127 -35.26 -35.48 40.58
C ARG A 127 -35.43 -34.34 39.58
N SER A 128 -36.61 -33.72 39.54
CA SER A 128 -36.87 -32.55 38.70
C SER A 128 -36.06 -31.33 39.13
N SER A 129 -35.94 -31.07 40.44
CA SER A 129 -35.11 -29.98 40.98
C SER A 129 -33.63 -30.20 40.68
N ASP A 130 -33.13 -31.43 40.89
CA ASP A 130 -31.73 -31.78 40.59
C ASP A 130 -31.41 -31.57 39.10
N ALA A 131 -32.30 -32.01 38.20
CA ALA A 131 -32.15 -31.81 36.75
C ALA A 131 -32.25 -30.32 36.36
N ALA A 132 -33.13 -29.55 37.01
CA ALA A 132 -33.22 -28.10 36.78
C ALA A 132 -31.92 -27.39 37.18
N MET A 133 -31.30 -27.76 38.31
CA MET A 133 -29.99 -27.23 38.72
C MET A 133 -28.86 -27.58 37.75
N GLU A 134 -28.85 -28.80 37.21
CA GLU A 134 -27.87 -29.21 36.21
C GLU A 134 -28.00 -28.38 34.92
N ILE A 135 -29.22 -28.22 34.41
CA ILE A 135 -29.49 -27.38 33.22
C ILE A 135 -29.10 -25.91 33.50
N LYS A 136 -29.42 -25.38 34.69
CA LYS A 136 -29.04 -24.02 35.08
C LYS A 136 -27.53 -23.80 35.03
N THR A 137 -26.76 -24.80 35.45
CA THR A 137 -25.29 -24.76 35.40
C THR A 137 -24.80 -24.75 33.94
N LEU A 138 -25.31 -25.65 33.10
CA LEU A 138 -24.96 -25.72 31.67
C LEU A 138 -25.29 -24.42 30.91
N ILE A 139 -26.45 -23.82 31.19
CA ILE A 139 -26.85 -22.54 30.61
C ILE A 139 -25.95 -21.40 31.10
N GLY A 140 -25.59 -21.40 32.39
CA GLY A 140 -24.66 -20.43 32.96
C GLY A 140 -23.28 -20.48 32.29
N ASP A 141 -22.75 -21.68 32.05
CA ASP A 141 -21.46 -21.84 31.35
C ASP A 141 -21.57 -21.49 29.87
N SER A 142 -22.68 -21.84 29.20
CA SER A 142 -22.97 -21.42 27.82
C SER A 142 -23.02 -19.90 27.70
N SER A 143 -23.62 -19.21 28.67
CA SER A 143 -23.68 -17.74 28.69
C SER A 143 -22.29 -17.11 28.76
N LYS A 144 -21.38 -17.66 29.57
CA LYS A 144 -19.99 -17.18 29.64
C LYS A 144 -19.24 -17.40 28.32
N GLN A 145 -19.49 -18.52 27.64
CA GLN A 145 -18.88 -18.80 26.34
C GLN A 145 -19.37 -17.83 25.26
N VAL A 146 -20.67 -17.49 25.27
CA VAL A 146 -21.24 -16.49 24.37
C VAL A 146 -20.65 -15.11 24.64
N GLU A 147 -20.54 -14.69 25.90
CA GLU A 147 -19.91 -13.42 26.29
C GLU A 147 -18.46 -13.31 25.78
N GLN A 148 -17.67 -14.38 25.94
CA GLN A 148 -16.32 -14.45 25.38
C GLN A 148 -16.33 -14.39 23.84
N GLY A 149 -17.30 -15.04 23.20
CA GLY A 149 -17.49 -14.99 21.75
C GLY A 149 -17.78 -13.57 21.25
N VAL A 150 -18.66 -12.83 21.93
CA VAL A 150 -18.99 -11.44 21.62
C VAL A 150 -17.75 -10.55 21.72
N ASP A 151 -16.94 -10.69 22.78
CA ASP A 151 -15.70 -9.93 22.94
C ASP A 151 -14.69 -10.20 21.81
N LEU A 152 -14.48 -11.48 21.46
CA LEU A 152 -13.57 -11.85 20.36
C LEU A 152 -14.03 -11.33 19.00
N VAL A 153 -15.33 -11.43 18.71
CA VAL A 153 -15.91 -10.91 17.46
C VAL A 153 -15.84 -9.37 17.44
N GLY A 154 -16.07 -8.70 18.57
CA GLY A 154 -15.90 -7.24 18.69
C GLY A 154 -14.46 -6.77 18.45
N LYS A 155 -13.47 -7.52 18.96
CA LYS A 155 -12.04 -7.28 18.67
C LYS A 155 -11.74 -7.48 17.19
N ALA A 156 -12.30 -8.51 16.55
CA ALA A 156 -12.17 -8.72 15.11
C ALA A 156 -12.76 -7.55 14.31
N GLY A 157 -13.94 -7.04 14.71
CA GLY A 157 -14.55 -5.86 14.09
C GLY A 157 -13.68 -4.60 14.22
N THR A 158 -13.08 -4.38 15.38
CA THR A 158 -12.14 -3.26 15.59
C THR A 158 -10.89 -3.39 14.71
N ALA A 159 -10.35 -4.60 14.58
CA ALA A 159 -9.21 -4.87 13.71
C ALA A 159 -9.55 -4.62 12.22
N LEU A 160 -10.74 -5.05 11.77
CA LEU A 160 -11.22 -4.77 10.42
C LEU A 160 -11.36 -3.28 10.15
N ASN A 161 -11.91 -2.50 11.10
CA ASN A 161 -11.98 -1.04 10.96
C ASN A 161 -10.59 -0.41 10.78
N SER A 162 -9.59 -0.86 11.55
CA SER A 162 -8.21 -0.39 11.37
C SER A 162 -7.63 -0.78 10.00
N ILE A 163 -7.98 -1.95 9.46
CA ILE A 163 -7.60 -2.36 8.11
C ILE A 163 -8.22 -1.42 7.08
N VAL A 164 -9.52 -1.11 7.18
CA VAL A 164 -10.22 -0.19 6.27
C VAL A 164 -9.55 1.19 6.26
N GLU A 165 -9.22 1.75 7.43
CA GLU A 165 -8.50 3.01 7.53
C GLU A 165 -7.12 2.97 6.85
N ARG A 166 -6.35 1.89 7.09
CA ARG A 166 -5.03 1.69 6.49
C ARG A 166 -5.12 1.55 4.96
N VAL A 167 -6.09 0.80 4.47
CA VAL A 167 -6.35 0.63 3.03
C VAL A 167 -6.74 1.97 2.39
N SER A 168 -7.57 2.77 3.07
CA SER A 168 -7.90 4.12 2.61
C SER A 168 -6.68 5.04 2.54
N HIS A 169 -5.78 4.95 3.52
CA HIS A 169 -4.52 5.72 3.50
C HIS A 169 -3.59 5.27 2.36
N ILE A 170 -3.49 3.96 2.10
CA ILE A 170 -2.74 3.42 0.96
C ILE A 170 -3.34 3.93 -0.36
N SER A 171 -4.67 3.96 -0.49
CA SER A 171 -5.35 4.50 -1.68
C SER A 171 -4.95 5.96 -1.95
N GLN A 172 -4.91 6.78 -0.90
CA GLN A 172 -4.47 8.17 -1.02
C GLN A 172 -3.01 8.28 -1.50
N LEU A 173 -2.09 7.52 -0.90
CA LEU A 173 -0.68 7.51 -1.30
C LEU A 173 -0.49 7.07 -2.75
N VAL A 174 -1.27 6.09 -3.20
CA VAL A 174 -1.24 5.61 -4.59
C VAL A 174 -1.74 6.69 -5.55
N SER A 175 -2.79 7.42 -5.18
CA SER A 175 -3.28 8.57 -5.94
C SER A 175 -2.22 9.67 -6.06
N GLU A 176 -1.55 10.01 -4.96
CA GLU A 176 -0.44 10.97 -4.93
C GLU A 176 0.74 10.50 -5.80
N MET A 177 1.09 9.21 -5.77
CA MET A 177 2.10 8.64 -6.67
C MET A 177 1.69 8.72 -8.14
N ALA A 178 0.41 8.49 -8.46
CA ALA A 178 -0.08 8.59 -9.83
C ALA A 178 0.01 10.03 -10.37
N VAL A 179 -0.27 11.03 -9.53
CA VAL A 179 -0.07 12.45 -9.88
C VAL A 179 1.42 12.74 -10.07
N GLY A 180 2.27 12.35 -9.11
CA GLY A 180 3.71 12.61 -9.18
C GLY A 180 4.40 11.93 -10.37
N THR A 181 4.00 10.71 -10.73
CA THR A 181 4.51 10.02 -11.93
C THR A 181 4.04 10.69 -13.22
N SER A 182 2.83 11.23 -13.26
CA SER A 182 2.36 12.03 -14.40
C SER A 182 3.17 13.30 -14.57
N GLU A 183 3.45 14.03 -13.48
CA GLU A 183 4.29 15.23 -13.50
C GLU A 183 5.73 14.92 -13.93
N GLN A 184 6.31 13.83 -13.42
CA GLN A 184 7.63 13.34 -13.84
C GLN A 184 7.66 13.01 -15.34
N SER A 185 6.62 12.36 -15.86
CA SER A 185 6.53 12.05 -17.28
C SER A 185 6.50 13.32 -18.14
N THR A 186 5.79 14.37 -17.70
CA THR A 186 5.80 15.66 -18.39
C THR A 186 7.18 16.32 -18.33
N GLY A 187 7.81 16.35 -17.15
CA GLY A 187 9.15 16.92 -16.98
C GLY A 187 10.22 16.20 -17.80
N LEU A 188 10.16 14.86 -17.90
CA LEU A 188 11.04 14.09 -18.77
C LEU A 188 10.83 14.42 -20.25
N GLY A 189 9.60 14.69 -20.68
CA GLY A 189 9.31 15.16 -22.03
C GLY A 189 10.00 16.49 -22.35
N GLU A 190 9.99 17.44 -21.42
CA GLU A 190 10.69 18.73 -21.55
C GLU A 190 12.20 18.56 -21.58
N ILE A 191 12.76 17.70 -20.71
CA ILE A 191 14.21 17.43 -20.70
C ILE A 191 14.63 16.77 -22.02
N ASN A 192 13.85 15.81 -22.53
CA ASN A 192 14.14 15.14 -23.81
C ASN A 192 14.16 16.12 -24.99
N LEU A 193 13.24 17.10 -25.01
CA LEU A 193 13.27 18.20 -25.98
C LEU A 193 14.55 19.04 -25.85
N GLY A 194 14.96 19.36 -24.61
CA GLY A 194 16.21 20.07 -24.33
C GLY A 194 17.46 19.32 -24.81
N VAL A 195 17.52 17.99 -24.60
CA VAL A 195 18.62 17.14 -25.07
C VAL A 195 18.67 17.09 -26.59
N THR A 196 17.52 16.99 -27.26
CA THR A 196 17.45 17.04 -28.73
C THR A 196 17.97 18.37 -29.28
N GLN A 197 17.64 19.49 -28.61
CA GLN A 197 18.16 20.80 -28.97
C GLN A 197 19.69 20.92 -28.76
N LEU A 198 20.20 20.36 -27.67
CA LEU A 198 21.64 20.33 -27.40
C LEU A 198 22.41 19.46 -28.41
N ASP A 199 21.83 18.33 -28.83
CA ASP A 199 22.39 17.50 -29.90
C ASP A 199 22.48 18.28 -31.21
N GLN A 200 21.42 18.99 -31.60
CA GLN A 200 21.44 19.84 -32.80
C GLN A 200 22.53 20.92 -32.77
N VAL A 201 22.70 21.60 -31.62
CA VAL A 201 23.75 22.62 -31.45
C VAL A 201 25.14 21.99 -31.47
N THR A 202 25.30 20.80 -30.88
CA THR A 202 26.56 20.04 -30.89
C THR A 202 26.95 19.65 -32.32
N GLN A 203 26.00 19.18 -33.13
CA GLN A 203 26.24 18.89 -34.55
C GLN A 203 26.58 20.16 -35.36
N GLN A 204 25.91 21.28 -35.08
CA GLN A 204 26.28 22.56 -35.69
C GLN A 204 27.69 23.01 -35.30
N ASN A 205 28.10 22.83 -34.04
CA ASN A 205 29.46 23.14 -33.61
C ASN A 205 30.49 22.28 -34.34
N ALA A 206 30.22 20.98 -34.52
CA ALA A 206 31.09 20.10 -35.29
C ALA A 206 31.26 20.58 -36.74
N ALA A 207 30.15 20.92 -37.41
CA ALA A 207 30.18 21.48 -38.77
C ALA A 207 30.94 22.81 -38.84
N MET A 208 30.72 23.72 -37.88
CA MET A 208 31.45 25.00 -37.81
C MET A 208 32.95 24.79 -37.59
N VAL A 209 33.35 23.81 -36.79
CA VAL A 209 34.76 23.46 -36.59
C VAL A 209 35.41 22.94 -37.87
N GLU A 210 34.72 22.09 -38.64
CA GLU A 210 35.21 21.63 -39.94
C GLU A 210 35.38 22.80 -40.92
N GLU A 211 34.40 23.69 -41.01
CA GLU A 211 34.46 24.88 -41.87
C GLU A 211 35.61 25.83 -41.45
N ALA A 212 35.75 26.10 -40.15
CA ALA A 212 36.82 26.96 -39.62
C ALA A 212 38.21 26.36 -39.85
N THR A 213 38.34 25.04 -39.74
CA THR A 213 39.59 24.31 -40.00
C THR A 213 39.96 24.37 -41.48
N ALA A 214 38.98 24.15 -42.38
CA ALA A 214 39.17 24.28 -43.82
C ALA A 214 39.57 25.73 -44.22
N ALA A 215 38.90 26.73 -43.67
CA ALA A 215 39.22 28.14 -43.89
C ALA A 215 40.63 28.51 -43.38
N SER A 216 41.03 27.96 -42.23
CA SER A 216 42.38 28.15 -41.67
C SER A 216 43.47 27.54 -42.57
N HIS A 217 43.22 26.36 -43.13
CA HIS A 217 44.13 25.73 -44.09
C HIS A 217 44.28 26.54 -45.38
N LEU A 218 43.18 27.09 -45.90
CA LEU A 218 43.20 28.00 -47.05
C LEU A 218 44.01 29.26 -46.75
N LEU A 219 43.75 29.93 -45.62
CA LEU A 219 44.48 31.12 -45.19
C LEU A 219 45.98 30.85 -45.02
N ASN A 220 46.36 29.73 -44.42
CA ASN A 220 47.76 29.34 -44.28
C ASN A 220 48.42 29.10 -45.66
N THR A 221 47.70 28.49 -46.60
CA THR A 221 48.19 28.27 -47.96
C THR A 221 48.41 29.59 -48.70
N ASP A 222 47.47 30.54 -48.58
CA ASP A 222 47.55 31.86 -49.20
C ASP A 222 48.64 32.73 -48.55
N ALA A 223 48.80 32.69 -47.23
CA ALA A 223 49.89 33.37 -46.52
C ALA A 223 51.26 32.85 -46.98
N ASN A 224 51.43 31.53 -47.14
CA ASN A 224 52.65 30.93 -47.66
C ASN A 224 52.93 31.33 -49.13
N LYS A 225 51.88 31.42 -49.97
CA LYS A 225 52.01 31.95 -51.34
C LYS A 225 52.45 33.40 -51.36
N LEU A 226 51.83 34.25 -50.53
CA LEU A 226 52.19 35.66 -50.41
C LEU A 226 53.62 35.84 -49.91
N ALA A 227 54.04 35.08 -48.89
CA ALA A 227 55.41 35.09 -48.39
C ALA A 227 56.43 34.70 -49.47
N LYS A 228 56.13 33.69 -50.29
CA LYS A 228 56.95 33.33 -51.46
C LYS A 228 57.00 34.46 -52.48
N LEU A 229 55.87 35.08 -52.83
CA LEU A 229 55.81 36.20 -53.77
C LEU A 229 56.64 37.39 -53.28
N VAL A 230 56.56 37.74 -52.00
CA VAL A 230 57.36 38.83 -51.40
C VAL A 230 58.84 38.48 -51.37
N SER A 231 59.21 37.22 -51.14
CA SER A 231 60.62 36.78 -51.14
C SER A 231 61.33 36.92 -52.50
N HIS A 232 60.59 37.05 -53.60
CA HIS A 232 61.15 37.34 -54.92
C HIS A 232 61.50 38.81 -55.15
N PHE A 233 61.02 39.73 -54.31
CA PHE A 233 61.40 41.14 -54.38
C PHE A 233 62.77 41.33 -53.69
N ASN A 234 63.83 41.45 -54.49
CA ASN A 234 65.16 41.82 -54.00
C ASN A 234 65.23 43.32 -53.78
N ILE A 235 65.46 43.77 -52.54
CA ILE A 235 65.58 45.18 -52.18
C ILE A 235 67.07 45.54 -52.17
N ASP A 236 67.67 45.64 -53.36
CA ASP A 236 69.03 46.19 -53.51
C ASP A 236 68.99 47.71 -53.31
N GLY A 237 68.96 48.12 -52.04
CA GLY A 237 69.26 49.47 -51.56
C GLY A 237 70.73 49.57 -51.18
N ASN A 238 71.58 49.62 -52.20
CA ASN A 238 73.01 49.86 -52.13
C ASN A 238 73.34 51.24 -51.52
N GLN A 239 74.16 51.29 -50.47
CA GLN A 239 75.11 52.41 -50.28
C GLN A 239 76.46 51.86 -49.78
N GLN A 240 77.12 51.18 -50.70
CA GLN A 240 78.56 51.06 -50.76
C GLN A 240 79.14 52.49 -50.87
N ALA A 241 79.69 53.01 -49.78
CA ALA A 241 80.46 54.25 -49.80
C ALA A 241 81.79 53.99 -50.54
N PRO A 242 82.19 54.84 -51.50
CA PRO A 242 83.42 54.65 -52.25
C PRO A 242 84.63 55.02 -51.38
N ALA A 243 85.70 54.25 -51.53
CA ALA A 243 87.02 54.61 -51.06
C ALA A 243 87.59 55.71 -51.98
N GLU A 244 87.97 56.86 -51.41
CA GLU A 244 88.94 57.81 -52.01
C GLU A 244 89.79 58.49 -50.90
N ASP A 245 91.00 57.97 -50.77
CA ASP A 245 92.34 58.58 -50.60
C ASP A 245 92.54 59.94 -49.90
N SER A 246 93.33 59.94 -48.81
CA SER A 246 94.43 60.87 -48.43
C SER A 246 95.02 60.52 -47.06
#